data_AF-A0ABD0RZH5-F1
#
_entry.id   AF-A0ABD0RZH5-F1
#
_cell.length_a   1.000
_cell.length_b   1.000
_cell.length_c   1.000
_cell.angle_alpha   90.00
_cell.angle_beta   90.00
_cell.angle_gamma   90.00
#
_symmetry.space_group_name_H-M   'P 1'
#
loop_
_entity.id
_entity.type
_entity.pdbx_description
1 polymer ?
#
loop_
_entity_poly.entity_id
_entity_poly.type
_entity_poly.pdbx_seq_one_letter_code
_entity_poly.pdbx_strand_id
1 'polypeptide(L)' 'KLTQIVFGHLDVVTCLARSESYIGGDCYVLSGSRDATLLLWYWNGKHSSIGENPG' A
#
# COMPACT_ATOMS: atom_id res chain seq x y z
N LYS A 1 -7.20 -8.86 13.52
CA LYS A 1 -8.28 -9.26 12.57
C LYS A 1 -7.87 -8.73 11.21
N LEU A 2 -7.96 -9.53 10.14
CA LEU A 2 -7.69 -9.05 8.77
C LEU A 2 -8.76 -8.01 8.40
N THR A 3 -8.33 -6.81 8.00
CA THR A 3 -9.23 -5.68 7.68
C THR A 3 -9.39 -5.45 6.19
N GLN A 4 -8.35 -5.70 5.40
CA GLN A 4 -8.35 -5.45 3.96
C GLN A 4 -7.41 -6.40 3.22
N ILE A 5 -7.75 -6.71 1.98
CA ILE A 5 -6.89 -7.39 1.00
C ILE A 5 -6.84 -6.51 -0.25
N VAL A 6 -5.65 -6.33 -0.82
CA VAL A 6 -5.45 -5.63 -2.10
C VAL A 6 -4.83 -6.59 -3.10
N PHE A 7 -5.30 -6.49 -4.34
CA PHE A 7 -4.81 -7.28 -5.47
C PHE A 7 -4.17 -6.35 -6.49
N GLY A 8 -3.13 -6.80 -7.17
CA GLY A 8 -2.47 -6.01 -8.21
C GLY A 8 -1.27 -6.71 -8.84
N HIS A 9 -0.44 -7.36 -8.03
CA HIS A 9 0.67 -8.17 -8.53
C HIS A 9 0.19 -9.47 -9.18
N LEU A 10 0.95 -9.94 -10.17
CA LEU A 10 0.69 -11.17 -10.93
C LEU A 10 1.45 -12.38 -10.38
N ASP A 11 2.37 -12.15 -9.45
CA ASP A 11 3.14 -13.17 -8.74
C ASP A 11 3.32 -12.78 -7.26
N VAL A 12 4.07 -13.58 -6.51
CA VAL A 12 4.34 -13.40 -5.08
C VAL A 12 5.00 -12.04 -4.80
N VAL A 13 4.42 -11.33 -3.83
CA VAL A 13 5.03 -10.15 -3.22
C VAL A 13 6.20 -10.60 -2.35
N THR A 14 7.40 -10.13 -2.69
CA THR A 14 8.64 -10.53 -2.04
C THR A 14 9.13 -9.48 -1.03
N CYS A 15 8.68 -8.23 -1.16
CA CYS A 15 9.07 -7.16 -0.24
C CYS A 15 7.98 -6.08 -0.08
N LEU A 16 8.05 -5.38 1.06
CA LEU A 16 7.21 -4.23 1.39
C LEU A 16 8.08 -3.11 1.98
N ALA A 17 7.79 -1.87 1.62
CA ALA A 17 8.38 -0.67 2.19
C ALA A 17 7.30 0.38 2.46
N ARG A 18 7.52 1.26 3.44
CA ARG A 18 6.59 2.32 3.81
C ARG A 18 7.33 3.64 3.92
N SER A 19 6.74 4.72 3.44
CA SER A 19 7.27 6.07 3.66
C SER A 19 7.11 6.52 5.11
N GLU A 20 7.68 7.66 5.46
CA GLU A 20 7.26 8.40 6.65
C GLU A 20 5.76 8.74 6.58
N SER A 21 5.16 8.96 7.73
CA SER A 21 3.74 9.30 7.84
C SER A 21 3.55 10.77 8.17
N TYR A 22 2.54 11.39 7.57
CA TYR A 22 2.16 12.78 7.80
C TYR A 22 1.22 12.92 9.02
N ILE A 23 0.96 14.17 9.42
CA ILE A 23 -0.05 14.50 10.44
C ILE A 23 -1.41 14.03 9.91
N GLY A 24 -2.00 13.02 10.56
CA GLY A 24 -3.21 12.34 10.10
C GLY A 24 -3.01 10.84 9.79
N GLY A 25 -1.77 10.36 9.78
CA GLY A 25 -1.46 8.94 9.61
C GLY A 25 -1.37 8.47 8.16
N ASP A 26 -1.54 9.39 7.19
CA ASP A 26 -1.40 9.09 5.78
C ASP A 26 0.06 8.75 5.44
N CYS A 27 0.26 7.80 4.54
CA CYS A 27 1.58 7.44 4.03
C CYS A 27 1.49 6.69 2.70
N TYR A 28 2.64 6.44 2.08
CA TYR A 28 2.76 5.56 0.93
C TYR A 28 3.30 4.20 1.36
N VAL A 29 2.78 3.14 0.74
CA VAL A 29 3.28 1.78 0.86
C VAL A 29 3.73 1.32 -0.53
N LEU A 30 4.91 0.73 -0.63
CA LEU A 30 5.44 0.15 -1.85
C LEU A 30 5.52 -1.36 -1.68
N SER A 31 4.96 -2.12 -2.63
CA SER A 31 5.17 -3.56 -2.72
C SER A 31 6.03 -3.89 -3.92
N GLY A 32 6.94 -4.86 -3.76
CA GLY A 32 7.73 -5.43 -4.84
C GLY A 32 7.46 -6.92 -5.00
N SER A 33 7.44 -7.39 -6.24
CA SER A 33 7.01 -8.75 -6.60
C SER A 33 7.98 -9.42 -7.56
N ARG A 34 7.90 -10.76 -7.60
CA ARG A 34 8.64 -11.59 -8.57
C ARG A 34 8.17 -11.39 -10.02
N ASP A 35 7.00 -10.79 -10.22
CA ASP A 35 6.50 -10.37 -11.54
C ASP A 35 7.28 -9.20 -12.17
N ALA A 36 8.39 -8.78 -11.54
CA ALA A 36 9.27 -7.69 -11.95
C ALA A 36 8.60 -6.30 -11.90
N THR A 37 7.55 -6.14 -11.10
CA THR A 37 6.87 -4.85 -10.90
C THR A 37 6.97 -4.35 -9.45
N LEU A 38 6.81 -3.04 -9.32
CA LEU A 38 6.58 -2.36 -8.05
C LEU A 38 5.20 -1.70 -8.11
N LEU A 39 4.41 -1.82 -7.05
CA LEU A 39 3.13 -1.12 -6.93
C LEU A 39 3.18 -0.16 -5.75
N LEU A 40 2.87 1.11 -6.04
CA LEU A 40 2.75 2.16 -5.04
C LEU A 40 1.29 2.30 -4.62
N TRP A 41 1.05 2.24 -3.32
CA TRP A 41 -0.25 2.30 -2.69
C TRP A 41 -0.34 3.54 -1.81
N TYR A 42 -1.49 4.20 -1.85
CA TYR A 42 -1.82 5.27 -0.91
C TYR A 42 -2.56 4.69 0.30
N TRP A 43 -2.00 4.89 1.49
CA TRP A 43 -2.63 4.54 2.76
C TRP A 43 -3.30 5.77 3.37
N ASN A 44 -4.61 5.67 3.62
CA ASN A 44 -5.37 6.67 4.33
C ASN A 44 -5.35 6.36 5.83
N GLY A 45 -4.72 7.22 6.64
CA GLY A 45 -4.61 7.07 8.08
C GLY A 45 -5.94 7.20 8.82
N LYS A 46 -6.84 8.05 8.34
CA LYS A 46 -8.17 8.25 8.92
C LYS A 46 -9.06 7.01 8.75
N HIS A 47 -8.99 6.35 7.60
CA HIS A 47 -9.80 5.17 7.28
C HIS A 47 -9.06 3.85 7.58
N SER A 48 -7.75 3.93 7.86
CA SER A 48 -6.87 2.78 8.10
C SER A 48 -6.97 1.74 6.98
N SER A 49 -6.92 2.22 5.73
CA SER A 49 -7.15 1.42 4.53
C SER A 49 -6.33 1.93 3.33
N ILE A 50 -6.10 1.04 2.37
CA ILE A 50 -5.52 1.39 1.06
C ILE A 50 -6.66 1.72 0.09
N GLY A 51 -6.54 2.82 -0.66
CA GLY A 51 -7.39 3.05 -1.84
C GLY A 51 -8.48 4.13 -1.71
N GLU A 52 -8.13 5.31 -1.20
CA GLU A 52 -8.90 6.52 -1.48
C GLU A 52 -8.05 7.44 -2.36
N ASN A 53 -8.56 7.84 -3.54
CA ASN A 53 -7.88 8.81 -4.38
C ASN A 53 -7.81 10.14 -3.62
N PRO A 54 -6.63 10.74 -3.41
CA PRO A 54 -6.58 12.18 -3.27
C PRO A 54 -6.97 12.71 -4.65
N GLY A 55 -8.21 13.20 -4.79
CA GLY A 55 -8.64 13.88 -6.02
C GLY A 55 -7.69 15.02 -6.37
#